data_AF-A0A1H9I1C7-F1
#
_entry.id   AF-A0A1H9I1C7-F1
#
_cell.length_a   1.000
_cell.length_b   1.000
_cell.length_c   1.000
_cell.angle_alpha   90.00
_cell.angle_beta   90.00
_cell.angle_gamma   90.00
#
_symmetry.space_group_name_H-M   'P 1'
#
loop_
_entity.id
_entity.type
_entity.pdbx_description
1 polymer ?
#
loop_
_entity_poly.entity_id
_entity_poly.type
_entity_poly.pdbx_seq_one_letter_code
_entity_poly.pdbx_strand_id
1 'polypeptide(L)'
;MYWSASNFGGNSFDYIRDNVRIGDSIYLQKFESVFTFWYVIHKYQKIALLSKSAIKSLNDLEKLSGFVVSSVYINTYEETQKSDEVNGTDYGSKWTQSAKERGYIYLIDFSGFGN
;
A
#
# COMPACT_ATOMS: atom_id res chain seq x y z
N MET A 1 -2.52 -4.73 -3.75
CA MET A 1 -1.51 -3.75 -3.28
C MET A 1 -0.84 -4.30 -2.03
N TYR A 2 0.44 -4.01 -1.83
CA TYR A 2 1.19 -4.40 -0.65
C TYR A 2 1.44 -3.14 0.20
N TRP A 3 0.72 -3.02 1.31
CA TRP A 3 0.87 -1.96 2.31
C TRP A 3 1.96 -2.35 3.33
N SER A 4 1.99 -1.67 4.48
CA SER A 4 2.91 -1.94 5.62
C SER A 4 2.91 -3.39 6.17
N ALA A 5 2.10 -4.28 5.60
CA ALA A 5 2.06 -5.71 5.88
C ALA A 5 3.32 -6.46 5.44
N SER A 6 3.99 -6.01 4.39
CA SER A 6 5.17 -6.72 3.83
C SER A 6 6.39 -5.80 3.82
N ASN A 7 7.58 -6.40 3.72
CA ASN A 7 8.84 -5.67 3.51
C ASN A 7 8.81 -4.76 2.27
N PHE A 8 7.92 -5.06 1.32
CA PHE A 8 7.74 -4.29 0.08
C PHE A 8 6.83 -3.06 0.25
N GLY A 9 6.10 -2.97 1.37
CA GLY A 9 5.33 -1.78 1.76
C GLY A 9 6.16 -0.68 2.41
N GLY A 10 7.48 -0.88 2.56
CA GLY A 10 8.44 0.17 2.92
C GLY A 10 8.68 0.39 4.42
N ASN A 11 8.42 -0.59 5.30
CA ASN A 11 8.48 -0.37 6.77
C ASN A 11 7.72 0.90 7.20
N SER A 12 6.65 1.21 6.49
CA SER A 12 5.98 2.51 6.50
C SER A 12 4.97 2.67 7.63
N PHE A 13 4.85 1.68 8.53
CA PHE A 13 3.77 1.65 9.51
C PHE A 13 3.74 2.90 10.41
N ASP A 14 4.85 3.21 11.08
CA ASP A 14 4.90 4.36 12.00
C ASP A 14 4.69 5.66 11.23
N TYR A 15 5.25 5.74 10.02
CA TYR A 15 5.06 6.90 9.16
C TYR A 15 3.58 7.10 8.80
N ILE A 16 2.87 6.04 8.39
CA ILE A 16 1.44 6.11 8.06
C ILE A 16 0.62 6.53 9.28
N ARG A 17 0.86 5.92 10.45
CA ARG A 17 0.20 6.28 11.72
C ARG A 17 0.34 7.77 12.01
N ASP A 18 1.55 8.28 11.92
CA ASP A 18 1.86 9.61 12.44
C ASP A 18 1.58 10.72 11.42
N ASN A 19 1.67 10.43 10.12
CA ASN A 19 1.76 11.47 9.09
C ASN A 19 0.68 11.44 8.00
N VAL A 20 0.00 10.30 7.79
CA VAL A 20 -0.98 10.18 6.70
C VAL A 20 -2.38 10.45 7.23
N ARG A 21 -3.10 11.38 6.59
CA ARG A 21 -4.46 11.79 6.93
C ARG A 21 -5.34 11.85 5.68
N ILE A 22 -6.66 11.74 5.89
CA ILE A 22 -7.65 11.93 4.82
C ILE A 22 -7.49 13.34 4.23
N GLY A 23 -7.51 13.43 2.90
CA GLY A 23 -7.28 14.67 2.15
C GLY A 23 -5.82 14.95 1.82
N ASP A 24 -4.85 14.21 2.40
CA ASP A 24 -3.45 14.38 2.04
C ASP A 24 -3.21 14.02 0.58
N SER A 25 -2.41 14.84 -0.11
CA SER A 25 -1.99 14.55 -1.48
C SER A 25 -0.96 13.44 -1.52
N ILE A 26 -1.14 12.53 -2.47
CA ILE A 26 -0.20 11.44 -2.75
C ILE A 26 0.06 11.36 -4.26
N TYR A 27 1.12 10.67 -4.64
CA TYR A 27 1.41 10.41 -6.04
C TYR A 27 1.95 8.99 -6.23
N LEU A 28 1.76 8.45 -7.42
CA LEU A 28 2.31 7.17 -7.83
C LEU A 28 3.60 7.43 -8.57
N GLN A 29 4.63 6.65 -8.30
CA GLN A 29 5.91 6.77 -8.99
C GLN A 29 6.45 5.41 -9.39
N LYS A 30 6.86 5.32 -10.65
CA LYS A 30 7.56 4.18 -11.21
C LYS A 30 9.00 4.16 -10.73
N PHE A 31 9.50 2.96 -10.46
CA PHE A 31 10.89 2.72 -10.12
C PHE A 31 11.38 1.54 -10.95
N GLU A 32 12.29 1.83 -11.89
CA GLU A 32 12.90 0.84 -12.76
C GLU A 32 14.24 0.37 -12.21
N SER A 33 14.40 -0.94 -12.10
CA SER A 33 15.66 -1.63 -11.85
C SER A 33 15.65 -2.93 -12.65
N VAL A 34 16.14 -4.05 -12.11
CA VAL A 34 15.96 -5.39 -12.72
C VAL A 34 14.46 -5.73 -12.87
N PHE A 35 13.61 -5.16 -12.02
CA PHE A 35 12.16 -5.25 -12.09
C PHE A 35 11.53 -3.86 -11.98
N THR A 36 10.34 -3.69 -12.58
CA THR A 36 9.55 -2.46 -12.49
C THR A 36 8.59 -2.53 -11.31
N PHE A 37 8.66 -1.53 -10.44
CA PHE A 37 7.80 -1.38 -9.28
C PHE A 37 7.11 -0.01 -9.30
N TRP A 38 5.87 0.03 -8.81
CA TRP A 38 5.12 1.28 -8.65
C TRP A 38 4.79 1.50 -7.18
N TYR A 39 5.24 2.62 -6.65
CA TYR A 39 5.03 2.97 -5.25
C TYR A 39 4.02 4.09 -5.10
N VAL A 40 3.24 4.01 -4.03
CA VAL A 40 2.47 5.13 -3.50
C VAL A 40 3.40 5.96 -2.63
N ILE A 41 3.53 7.25 -2.93
CA ILE A 41 4.40 8.18 -2.22
C ILE A 41 3.58 9.25 -1.52
N HIS A 42 3.86 9.46 -0.23
CA HIS A 42 3.31 10.56 0.57
C HIS A 42 4.48 11.39 1.13
N LYS A 43 4.51 12.71 0.85
CA LYS A 43 5.58 13.64 1.27
C LYS A 43 6.99 13.02 1.19
N TYR A 44 7.32 12.46 0.03
CA TYR A 44 8.60 11.80 -0.30
C TYR A 44 8.86 10.41 0.33
N GLN A 45 7.93 9.87 1.12
CA GLN A 45 8.05 8.54 1.72
C GLN A 45 7.24 7.49 0.94
N LYS A 46 7.86 6.34 0.68
CA LYS A 46 7.20 5.16 0.10
C LYS A 46 6.30 4.54 1.17
N ILE A 47 5.00 4.57 0.95
CA ILE A 47 4.02 4.06 1.91
C ILE A 47 3.38 2.74 1.48
N ALA A 48 3.40 2.43 0.18
CA ALA A 48 2.88 1.17 -0.36
C ALA A 48 3.44 0.84 -1.74
N LEU A 49 3.30 -0.43 -2.12
CA LEU A 49 3.61 -0.95 -3.46
C LEU A 49 2.31 -1.38 -4.16
N LEU A 50 2.12 -0.93 -5.40
CA LEU A 50 0.98 -1.36 -6.22
C LEU A 50 1.11 -2.83 -6.64
N SER A 51 -0.03 -3.52 -6.77
CA SER A 51 -0.03 -4.88 -7.33
C SER A 51 0.24 -4.85 -8.83
N LYS A 52 0.85 -5.92 -9.35
CA LYS A 52 1.12 -6.10 -10.80
C LYS A 52 -0.12 -5.88 -11.67
N SER A 53 -1.30 -6.29 -11.20
CA SER A 53 -2.58 -6.08 -11.90
C SER A 53 -2.95 -4.62 -12.07
N ALA A 54 -2.66 -3.78 -11.07
CA ALA A 54 -2.97 -2.35 -11.08
C ALA A 54 -2.01 -1.54 -12.00
N ILE A 55 -0.89 -2.13 -12.37
CA ILE A 55 0.17 -1.47 -13.16
C ILE A 55 -0.01 -1.68 -14.67
N LYS A 56 -0.81 -2.67 -15.10
CA LYS A 56 -0.96 -3.01 -16.52
C LYS A 56 -1.35 -1.84 -17.43
N SER A 57 -2.09 -0.86 -16.91
CA SER A 57 -2.52 0.34 -17.64
C SER A 57 -1.57 1.55 -17.51
N LEU A 58 -0.43 1.39 -16.82
CA LEU A 58 0.46 2.50 -16.43
C LEU A 58 1.82 2.48 -17.13
N ASN A 59 2.06 1.55 -18.07
CA ASN A 59 3.42 1.21 -18.55
C ASN A 59 4.22 2.38 -19.14
N ASP A 60 3.56 3.37 -19.75
CA ASP A 60 4.23 4.49 -20.43
C ASP A 60 4.38 5.74 -19.55
N LEU A 61 3.98 5.67 -18.28
CA LEU A 61 4.02 6.79 -17.35
C LEU A 61 5.12 6.59 -16.32
N GLU A 62 5.80 7.67 -15.94
CA GLU A 62 6.85 7.63 -14.90
C GLU A 62 6.33 8.07 -13.52
N LYS A 63 5.31 8.93 -13.53
CA LYS A 63 4.68 9.47 -12.33
C LYS A 63 3.22 9.82 -12.63
N LEU A 64 2.36 9.64 -11.65
CA LEU A 64 0.97 10.09 -11.68
C LEU A 64 0.65 10.86 -10.41
N SER A 65 0.06 12.04 -10.57
CA SER A 65 -0.33 12.93 -9.47
C SER A 65 -1.84 13.18 -9.46
N GLY A 66 -2.31 14.08 -8.60
CA GLY A 66 -3.74 14.42 -8.51
C GLY A 66 -4.58 13.41 -7.73
N PHE A 67 -3.95 12.58 -6.89
CA PHE A 67 -4.63 11.69 -5.95
C PHE A 67 -4.62 12.25 -4.54
N VAL A 68 -5.69 12.00 -3.81
CA VAL A 68 -5.81 12.30 -2.39
C VAL A 68 -6.16 11.04 -1.61
N VAL A 69 -5.71 10.98 -0.37
CA VAL A 69 -6.12 9.93 0.56
C VAL A 69 -7.61 10.08 0.83
N SER A 70 -8.40 9.09 0.42
CA SER A 70 -9.85 9.07 0.65
C SER A 70 -10.19 8.41 1.97
N SER A 71 -9.42 7.40 2.39
CA SER A 71 -9.63 6.68 3.65
C SER A 71 -8.35 6.09 4.23
N VAL A 72 -8.31 5.93 5.55
CA VAL A 72 -7.27 5.18 6.26
C VAL A 72 -7.95 4.19 7.19
N TYR A 73 -7.76 2.89 6.94
CA TYR A 73 -8.36 1.81 7.71
C TYR A 73 -7.31 1.04 8.47
N ILE A 74 -7.71 0.49 9.61
CA ILE A 74 -6.96 -0.55 10.31
C ILE A 74 -7.50 -1.89 9.82
N ASN A 75 -6.61 -2.76 9.37
CA ASN A 75 -6.93 -4.15 9.09
C ASN A 75 -6.12 -5.03 10.02
N THR A 76 -6.80 -5.86 10.80
CA THR A 76 -6.18 -6.74 11.78
C THR A 76 -5.68 -8.03 11.12
N TYR A 77 -4.75 -8.69 11.80
CA TYR A 77 -4.25 -9.98 11.36
C TYR A 77 -5.36 -11.04 11.38
N GLU A 78 -6.22 -10.99 12.41
CA GLU A 78 -7.38 -11.87 12.55
C GLU A 78 -8.39 -11.69 11.40
N GLU A 79 -8.74 -10.45 11.03
CA GLU A 79 -9.61 -10.17 9.88
C GLU A 79 -9.00 -10.70 8.58
N THR A 80 -7.68 -10.58 8.43
CA THR A 80 -6.96 -11.11 7.27
C THR A 80 -7.03 -12.63 7.23
N GLN A 81 -6.80 -13.32 8.35
CA GLN A 81 -6.88 -14.77 8.45
C GLN A 81 -8.30 -15.28 8.14
N LYS A 82 -9.33 -14.60 8.68
CA LYS A 82 -10.72 -14.93 8.41
C LYS A 82 -11.09 -14.73 6.94
N SER A 83 -10.61 -13.63 6.33
CA SER A 83 -10.78 -13.39 4.89
C SER A 83 -10.09 -14.46 4.05
N ASP A 84 -8.89 -14.89 4.44
CA ASP A 84 -8.13 -15.94 3.77
C ASP A 84 -8.86 -17.29 3.79
N GLU A 85 -9.42 -17.67 4.95
CA GLU A 85 -10.23 -18.88 5.10
C GLU A 85 -11.47 -18.87 4.19
N VAL A 86 -12.20 -17.75 4.17
CA VAL A 86 -13.44 -17.61 3.37
C VAL A 86 -13.15 -17.62 1.87
N ASN A 87 -12.06 -16.98 1.43
CA ASN A 87 -11.77 -16.77 0.01
C ASN A 87 -10.76 -17.77 -0.58
N GLY A 88 -10.22 -18.68 0.23
CA GLY A 88 -9.15 -19.59 -0.19
C GLY A 88 -7.88 -18.84 -0.60
N THR A 89 -7.62 -17.68 0.03
CA THR A 89 -6.42 -16.87 -0.21
C THR A 89 -5.39 -17.08 0.89
N ASP A 90 -4.21 -16.50 0.69
CA ASP A 90 -3.10 -16.60 1.65
C ASP A 90 -2.34 -15.26 1.70
N TYR A 91 -3.02 -14.23 2.19
CA TYR A 91 -2.45 -12.91 2.40
C TYR A 91 -1.76 -12.82 3.77
N GLY A 92 -2.33 -13.46 4.79
CA GLY A 92 -1.83 -13.48 6.16
C GLY A 92 -0.45 -14.15 6.28
N SER A 93 -0.12 -15.17 5.46
CA SER A 93 1.23 -15.75 5.48
C SER A 93 2.31 -14.73 5.10
N LYS A 94 1.97 -13.79 4.22
CA LYS A 94 2.87 -12.78 3.64
C LYS A 94 3.12 -11.59 4.56
N TRP A 95 2.45 -11.52 5.71
CA TRP A 95 2.72 -10.50 6.71
C TRP A 95 4.12 -10.72 7.31
N THR A 96 4.85 -9.63 7.54
CA THR A 96 6.11 -9.67 8.29
C THR A 96 5.85 -10.12 9.73
N GLN A 97 6.86 -10.70 10.37
CA GLN A 97 6.76 -11.13 11.77
C GLN A 97 6.36 -9.96 12.68
N SER A 98 6.96 -8.78 12.50
CA SER A 98 6.61 -7.57 13.26
C SER A 98 5.16 -7.10 13.03
N ALA A 99 4.61 -7.27 11.81
CA ALA A 99 3.21 -6.95 11.55
C ALA A 99 2.26 -7.94 12.24
N LYS A 100 2.62 -9.24 12.27
CA LYS A 100 1.87 -10.28 12.99
C LYS A 100 1.88 -10.03 14.50
N GLU A 101 3.04 -9.73 15.08
CA GLU A 101 3.19 -9.41 16.51
C GLU A 101 2.40 -8.18 16.93
N ARG A 102 2.37 -7.15 16.07
CA ARG A 102 1.54 -5.96 16.29
C ARG A 102 0.04 -6.24 16.12
N GLY A 103 -0.33 -7.27 15.37
CA GLY A 103 -1.71 -7.69 15.17
C GLY A 103 -2.52 -6.87 14.16
N TYR A 104 -1.96 -5.81 13.57
CA TYR A 104 -2.65 -5.00 12.56
C TYR A 104 -1.72 -4.18 11.65
N ILE A 105 -2.29 -3.72 10.54
CA ILE A 105 -1.68 -2.83 9.55
C ILE A 105 -2.61 -1.67 9.22
N TYR A 106 -2.04 -0.61 8.63
CA TYR A 106 -2.84 0.42 7.97
C TYR A 106 -3.01 0.12 6.48
N LEU A 107 -4.24 0.22 6.02
CA LEU A 107 -4.64 0.23 4.61
C LEU A 107 -5.06 1.65 4.25
N ILE A 108 -4.58 2.18 3.12
CA ILE A 108 -4.94 3.52 2.67
C ILE A 108 -5.69 3.37 1.35
N ASP A 109 -6.89 3.94 1.27
CA ASP A 109 -7.53 4.15 -0.02
C ASP A 109 -7.27 5.57 -0.49
N PHE A 110 -7.12 5.71 -1.79
CA PHE A 110 -6.93 7.00 -2.44
C PHE A 110 -7.69 7.06 -3.75
N SER A 111 -8.12 8.26 -4.11
CA SER A 111 -8.88 8.51 -5.33
C SER A 111 -8.51 9.89 -5.88
N GLY A 112 -8.83 10.12 -7.15
CA GLY A 112 -8.48 11.35 -7.83
C GLY A 112 -8.45 11.18 -9.34
N PHE A 113 -8.20 12.29 -10.03
CA PHE A 113 -8.25 12.33 -11.50
C PHE A 113 -7.06 11.64 -12.18
N GLY A 114 -5.92 11.52 -11.49
CA GLY A 114 -4.73 10.86 -12.02
C GLY A 114 -4.19 11.56 -13.27
N ASN A 115 -3.24 12.48 -13.11
CA ASN A 115 -2.66 13.24 -14.22
C ASN A 115 -1.12 13.29 -14.21
#